data_AF-A0A178ELG9-F1
#
_entry.id   AF-A0A178ELG9-F1
#
_cell.length_a   1.000
_cell.length_b   1.000
_cell.length_c   1.000
_cell.angle_alpha   90.00
_cell.angle_beta   90.00
_cell.angle_gamma   90.00
#
_symmetry.space_group_name_H-M   'P 1'
#
loop_
_entity.id
_entity.type
_entity.pdbx_description
1 polymer ?
#
loop_
_entity_poly.entity_id
_entity_poly.type
_entity_poly.pdbx_seq_one_letter_code
_entity_poly.pdbx_strand_id
1 'polypeptide(L)'
;MSAQSAQSPRKPIPGFHAQTAYEVQAGDVEAILRVSAYHRKDFDLAVIWFPPRTHTNTLTSALPVLSRPTAACGELDRLPLELISSICLELDIESLLRFRQTNTRARQIVSVLHEFRVVTTHAINPLCALLRTGAARAVTLLDFYRLLCSQSCSLCKHQYGDLVHLPLWIRCCSSCLRRDSIGIRVATLTTVKRILRLSRKSLEKLPKLTTLPGTYTMDERPRSSRVTVVSTVSALSAYREEHAGVEAPEIIIKRLNTQPSLAFMACCALPSFDLQTGKAQKGVSCAGCQVAVEESITTFTGAWAVYSHDGFLKHFSHCEQAQLLWTSSNGGTRQPPKLPYSCQKGGYFKHRE
;
A
#
# COMPACT_ATOMS: atom_id res chain seq x y z
N MET A 1 9.07 -1.85 -29.93
CA MET A 1 7.76 -2.47 -30.22
C MET A 1 7.83 -3.92 -29.76
N SER A 2 7.35 -4.20 -28.55
CA SER A 2 7.38 -5.55 -27.97
C SER A 2 5.96 -6.06 -27.90
N ALA A 3 5.75 -7.20 -28.54
CA ALA A 3 4.46 -7.85 -28.72
C ALA A 3 3.72 -8.02 -27.39
N GLN A 4 2.53 -7.45 -27.32
CA GLN A 4 1.52 -7.84 -26.34
C GLN A 4 1.24 -9.33 -26.56
N SER A 5 1.66 -10.19 -25.63
CA SER A 5 1.06 -11.51 -25.55
C SER A 5 -0.36 -11.33 -25.03
N ALA A 6 -1.30 -11.17 -25.97
CA ALA A 6 -2.72 -11.34 -25.69
C ALA A 6 -2.88 -12.74 -25.08
N GLN A 7 -3.13 -12.79 -23.77
CA GLN A 7 -3.49 -14.04 -23.11
C GLN A 7 -4.77 -14.53 -23.79
N SER A 8 -4.73 -15.73 -24.36
CA SER A 8 -5.94 -16.36 -24.89
C SER A 8 -7.03 -16.39 -23.82
N PRO A 9 -8.32 -16.24 -24.18
CA PRO A 9 -9.39 -16.33 -23.21
C PRO A 9 -9.34 -17.71 -22.57
N ARG A 10 -8.98 -17.74 -21.28
CA ARG A 10 -8.90 -18.99 -20.51
C ARG A 10 -10.30 -19.60 -20.50
N LYS A 11 -10.42 -20.87 -20.92
CA LYS A 11 -11.68 -21.60 -20.85
C LYS A 11 -12.24 -21.53 -19.41
N PRO A 12 -13.54 -21.30 -19.22
CA PRO A 12 -14.15 -21.31 -17.89
C PRO A 12 -13.86 -22.62 -17.17
N ILE A 13 -13.25 -22.54 -16.00
CA ILE A 13 -13.08 -23.67 -15.07
C ILE A 13 -14.46 -24.04 -14.49
N PRO A 14 -14.97 -25.27 -14.72
CA PRO A 14 -16.23 -25.74 -14.15
C PRO A 14 -16.22 -25.70 -12.62
N GLY A 15 -17.34 -25.30 -12.00
CA GLY A 15 -17.44 -25.18 -10.55
C GLY A 15 -16.75 -23.94 -9.97
N PHE A 16 -16.03 -23.17 -10.78
CA PHE A 16 -15.34 -21.95 -10.35
C PHE A 16 -15.92 -20.70 -11.03
N HIS A 17 -16.10 -20.76 -12.35
CA HIS A 17 -16.74 -19.69 -13.10
C HIS A 17 -18.22 -19.99 -13.32
N ALA A 18 -19.07 -19.02 -12.99
CA ALA A 18 -20.50 -19.13 -13.26
C ALA A 18 -20.76 -19.20 -14.78
N GLN A 19 -21.76 -19.97 -15.19
CA GLN A 19 -22.15 -20.11 -16.60
C GLN A 19 -22.78 -18.82 -17.15
N THR A 20 -23.49 -18.09 -16.30
CA THR A 20 -24.10 -16.79 -16.58
C THR A 20 -23.63 -15.76 -15.56
N ALA A 21 -23.55 -14.49 -15.98
CA ALA A 21 -23.18 -13.42 -15.06
C ALA A 21 -24.32 -13.16 -14.07
N TYR A 22 -24.00 -13.10 -12.79
CA TYR A 22 -24.96 -12.73 -11.74
C TYR A 22 -25.20 -11.22 -11.74
N GLU A 23 -26.46 -10.82 -11.78
CA GLU A 23 -26.88 -9.41 -11.71
C GLU A 23 -26.93 -8.92 -10.26
N VAL A 24 -25.95 -8.11 -9.88
CA VAL A 24 -25.87 -7.52 -8.53
C VAL A 24 -26.90 -6.40 -8.41
N GLN A 25 -27.84 -6.55 -7.48
CA GLN A 25 -28.80 -5.50 -7.14
C GLN A 25 -28.16 -4.45 -6.24
N ALA A 26 -28.50 -3.17 -6.44
CA ALA A 26 -27.91 -2.06 -5.69
C ALA A 26 -28.11 -2.19 -4.17
N GLY A 27 -29.24 -2.75 -3.72
CA GLY A 27 -29.53 -2.99 -2.31
C GLY A 27 -28.69 -4.09 -1.66
N ASP A 28 -28.11 -4.99 -2.45
CA ASP A 28 -27.40 -6.17 -1.95
C ASP A 28 -25.89 -5.97 -1.83
N VAL A 29 -25.35 -4.88 -2.37
CA VAL A 29 -23.90 -4.64 -2.52
C VAL A 29 -23.13 -4.85 -1.20
N GLU A 30 -23.54 -4.17 -0.13
CA GLU A 30 -22.87 -4.25 1.17
C GLU A 30 -23.04 -5.64 1.82
N ALA A 31 -24.17 -6.30 1.59
CA ALA A 31 -24.42 -7.64 2.09
C ALA A 31 -23.56 -8.68 1.37
N ILE A 32 -23.45 -8.59 0.05
CA ILE A 32 -22.58 -9.42 -0.79
C ILE A 32 -21.12 -9.26 -0.35
N LEU A 33 -20.63 -8.02 -0.23
CA LEU A 33 -19.27 -7.73 0.24
C LEU A 33 -19.02 -8.38 1.61
N ARG A 34 -19.95 -8.21 2.56
CA ARG A 34 -19.81 -8.75 3.92
C ARG A 34 -19.72 -10.27 3.98
N VAL A 35 -20.46 -11.00 3.15
CA VAL A 35 -20.53 -12.47 3.26
C VAL A 35 -19.60 -13.22 2.31
N SER A 36 -19.21 -12.59 1.20
CA SER A 36 -18.46 -13.25 0.12
C SER A 36 -17.08 -12.64 -0.14
N ALA A 37 -16.75 -11.52 0.51
CA ALA A 37 -15.42 -10.93 0.52
C ALA A 37 -14.85 -10.88 1.94
N TYR A 38 -13.54 -10.73 2.03
CA TYR A 38 -12.86 -10.48 3.30
C TYR A 38 -11.56 -9.73 3.05
N HIS A 39 -11.08 -9.01 4.06
CA HIS A 39 -9.77 -8.38 3.99
C HIS A 39 -8.70 -9.37 4.48
N ARG A 40 -7.77 -9.75 3.58
CA ARG A 40 -6.66 -10.65 3.89
C ARG A 40 -5.50 -9.89 4.55
N LYS A 41 -5.50 -9.88 5.87
CA LYS A 41 -4.51 -9.22 6.74
C LYS A 41 -3.11 -9.80 6.61
N ASP A 42 -2.95 -11.03 6.12
CA ASP A 42 -1.64 -11.65 5.91
C ASP A 42 -0.72 -10.76 5.04
N PHE A 43 -1.29 -10.05 4.06
CA PHE A 43 -0.54 -9.14 3.22
C PHE A 43 -0.06 -7.90 3.96
N ASP A 44 -0.93 -7.29 4.78
CA ASP A 44 -0.57 -6.17 5.66
C ASP A 44 0.55 -6.58 6.64
N LEU A 45 0.46 -7.79 7.20
CA LEU A 45 1.41 -8.35 8.16
C LEU A 45 2.73 -8.87 7.53
N ALA A 46 2.77 -9.04 6.21
CA ALA A 46 3.97 -9.46 5.49
C ALA A 46 4.93 -8.30 5.20
N VAL A 47 4.47 -7.05 5.37
CA VAL A 47 5.23 -5.82 5.11
C VAL A 47 5.43 -5.00 6.39
N ILE A 48 5.89 -3.75 6.30
CA ILE A 48 5.97 -2.89 7.49
C ILE A 48 4.58 -2.71 8.09
N TRP A 49 4.45 -3.14 9.33
CA TRP A 49 3.23 -3.04 10.12
C TRP A 49 3.55 -2.65 11.56
N PHE A 50 2.62 -1.96 12.20
CA PHE A 50 2.71 -1.59 13.61
C PHE A 50 1.41 -1.98 14.33
N PRO A 51 1.49 -2.47 15.59
CA PRO A 51 0.31 -2.68 16.39
C PRO A 51 -0.35 -1.33 16.71
N PRO A 52 -1.69 -1.26 16.82
CA PRO A 52 -2.44 -0.02 17.05
C PRO A 52 -1.89 0.85 18.19
N ARG A 53 -1.43 0.19 19.28
CA ARG A 53 -0.84 0.82 20.48
C ARG A 53 0.40 1.68 20.17
N THR A 54 1.11 1.38 19.08
CA THR A 54 2.30 2.13 18.64
C THR A 54 1.96 3.55 18.19
N HIS A 55 0.71 3.77 17.74
CA HIS A 55 0.30 5.06 17.17
C HIS A 55 -0.27 6.03 18.19
N THR A 56 -0.49 5.59 19.44
CA THR A 56 -1.19 6.39 20.47
C THR A 56 -0.55 7.78 20.63
N ASN A 57 0.77 7.86 20.73
CA ASN A 57 1.47 9.15 20.85
C ASN A 57 1.42 9.99 19.56
N THR A 58 1.47 9.35 18.38
CA THR A 58 1.38 10.04 17.08
C THR A 58 -0.01 10.60 16.83
N LEU A 59 -1.06 9.86 17.18
CA LEU A 59 -2.46 10.26 17.07
C LEU A 59 -2.78 11.41 18.05
N THR A 60 -2.35 11.29 19.31
CA THR A 60 -2.50 12.38 20.30
C THR A 60 -1.78 13.65 19.83
N SER A 61 -0.60 13.51 19.22
CA SER A 61 0.08 14.64 18.62
C SER A 61 -0.72 15.23 17.45
N ALA A 62 -1.35 14.43 16.60
CA ALA A 62 -2.09 14.89 15.42
C ALA A 62 -3.39 15.67 15.72
N LEU A 63 -3.97 15.50 16.92
CA LEU A 63 -5.19 16.19 17.32
C LEU A 63 -5.06 17.72 17.31
N PRO A 64 -6.14 18.45 16.96
CA PRO A 64 -6.14 19.91 17.01
C PRO A 64 -6.06 20.41 18.46
N VAL A 65 -5.28 21.47 18.67
CA VAL A 65 -5.26 22.18 19.95
C VAL A 65 -6.43 23.16 19.98
N LEU A 66 -7.36 22.95 20.92
CA LEU A 66 -8.53 23.80 21.14
C LEU A 66 -8.18 25.14 21.84
N SER A 67 -6.97 25.27 22.37
CA SER A 67 -6.50 26.49 23.02
C SER A 67 -6.20 27.59 21.99
N ARG A 68 -6.58 28.83 22.31
CA ARG A 68 -6.26 30.01 21.50
C ARG A 68 -4.73 30.18 21.38
N PRO A 69 -4.18 30.47 20.18
CA PRO A 69 -2.74 30.72 20.04
C PRO A 69 -2.32 31.90 20.91
N THR A 70 -1.24 31.72 21.66
CA THR A 70 -0.63 32.78 22.47
C THR A 70 0.33 33.65 21.66
N ALA A 71 0.75 33.20 20.47
CA ALA A 71 1.64 33.91 19.57
C ALA A 71 1.24 33.71 18.10
N ALA A 72 1.56 34.70 17.27
CA ALA A 72 1.44 34.64 15.81
C ALA A 72 2.55 33.78 15.18
N CYS A 73 2.36 33.35 13.93
CA CYS A 73 3.38 32.72 13.09
C CYS A 73 4.35 33.74 12.43
N GLY A 74 4.44 34.96 12.98
CA GLY A 74 5.33 36.00 12.51
C GLY A 74 5.02 36.43 11.07
N GLU A 75 6.05 36.51 10.23
CA GLU A 75 5.96 36.90 8.82
C GLU A 75 5.01 36.01 7.99
N LEU A 76 4.85 34.74 8.37
CA LEU A 76 3.98 33.81 7.65
C LEU A 76 2.50 34.20 7.75
N ASP A 77 2.07 34.81 8.87
CA ASP A 77 0.70 35.30 9.04
C ASP A 77 0.40 36.55 8.18
N ARG A 78 1.41 37.12 7.48
CA ARG A 78 1.18 38.17 6.47
C ARG A 78 0.66 37.62 5.14
N LEU A 79 0.77 36.31 4.93
CA LEU A 79 0.26 35.67 3.72
C LEU A 79 -1.24 35.34 3.88
N PRO A 80 -2.01 35.38 2.78
CA PRO A 80 -3.35 34.79 2.74
C PRO A 80 -3.33 33.32 3.17
N LEU A 81 -4.41 32.88 3.83
CA LEU A 81 -4.54 31.53 4.38
C LEU A 81 -4.39 30.45 3.29
N GLU A 82 -4.85 30.76 2.08
CA GLU A 82 -4.76 29.91 0.90
C GLU A 82 -3.30 29.63 0.55
N LEU A 83 -2.44 30.66 0.55
CA LEU A 83 -1.01 30.50 0.28
C LEU A 83 -0.31 29.70 1.38
N ILE A 84 -0.65 29.95 2.65
CA ILE A 84 -0.12 29.17 3.76
C ILE A 84 -0.50 27.69 3.62
N SER A 85 -1.75 27.42 3.22
CA SER A 85 -2.25 26.07 3.01
C SER A 85 -1.51 25.40 1.85
N SER A 86 -1.34 26.09 0.71
CA SER A 86 -0.56 25.58 -0.42
C SER A 86 0.89 25.29 -0.04
N ILE A 87 1.54 26.16 0.72
CA ILE A 87 2.89 25.92 1.24
C ILE A 87 2.90 24.63 2.08
N CYS A 88 1.96 24.48 3.02
CA CYS A 88 1.89 23.29 3.87
C CYS A 88 1.65 21.99 3.09
N LEU A 89 0.89 22.05 1.98
CA LEU A 89 0.64 20.90 1.11
C LEU A 89 1.90 20.44 0.38
N GLU A 90 2.76 21.38 -0.02
CA GLU A 90 4.01 21.12 -0.74
C GLU A 90 5.19 20.79 0.20
N LEU A 91 5.06 20.99 1.51
CA LEU A 91 6.07 20.56 2.47
C LEU A 91 6.15 19.03 2.53
N ASP A 92 7.38 18.53 2.60
CA ASP A 92 7.61 17.12 2.92
C ASP A 92 7.09 16.80 4.33
N ILE A 93 6.68 15.55 4.56
CA ILE A 93 6.06 15.12 5.81
C ILE A 93 6.93 15.43 7.04
N GLU A 94 8.26 15.30 6.92
CA GLU A 94 9.18 15.60 8.03
C GLU A 94 9.19 17.10 8.34
N SER A 95 9.34 17.93 7.32
CA SER A 95 9.32 19.39 7.44
C SER A 95 7.98 19.92 7.92
N LEU A 96 6.87 19.36 7.44
CA LEU A 96 5.52 19.72 7.88
C LEU A 96 5.31 19.44 9.38
N LEU A 97 5.72 18.26 9.85
CA LEU A 97 5.59 17.90 11.26
C LEU A 97 6.52 18.73 12.15
N ARG A 98 7.71 19.10 11.67
CA ARG A 98 8.59 20.06 12.37
C ARG A 98 7.96 21.44 12.44
N PHE A 99 7.44 21.96 11.32
CA PHE A 99 6.72 23.24 11.28
C PHE A 99 5.56 23.25 12.29
N ARG A 100 4.76 22.19 12.30
CA ARG A 100 3.66 21.99 13.26
C ARG A 100 4.08 22.04 14.74
N GLN A 101 5.34 21.73 15.04
CA GLN A 101 5.89 21.74 16.41
C GLN A 101 6.47 23.09 16.82
N THR A 102 6.63 24.05 15.92
CA THR A 102 7.29 25.34 16.22
C THR A 102 6.46 26.24 17.14
N ASN A 103 5.15 26.31 16.97
CA ASN A 103 4.24 27.08 17.83
C ASN A 103 2.78 26.59 17.71
N THR A 104 1.90 27.10 18.57
CA THR A 104 0.46 26.72 18.61
C THR A 104 -0.30 27.12 17.34
N ARG A 105 0.05 28.24 16.69
CA ARG A 105 -0.58 28.72 15.46
C ARG A 105 -0.25 27.81 14.27
N ALA A 106 1.01 27.46 14.07
CA ALA A 106 1.47 26.49 13.08
C ALA A 106 0.80 25.12 13.30
N ARG A 107 0.66 24.72 14.57
CA ARG A 107 -0.07 23.51 14.93
C ARG A 107 -1.52 23.54 14.44
N GLN A 108 -2.22 24.65 14.67
CA GLN A 108 -3.60 24.82 14.22
C GLN A 108 -3.71 24.82 12.70
N ILE A 109 -2.87 25.59 12.01
CA ILE A 109 -2.84 25.66 10.54
C ILE A 109 -2.76 24.25 9.95
N VAL A 110 -1.78 23.45 10.37
CA VAL A 110 -1.62 22.08 9.82
C VAL A 110 -2.78 21.16 10.24
N SER A 111 -3.26 21.27 11.48
CA SER A 111 -4.33 20.40 11.97
C SER A 111 -5.71 20.65 11.34
N VAL A 112 -5.97 21.82 10.76
CA VAL A 112 -7.23 22.11 10.05
C VAL A 112 -7.20 21.68 8.58
N LEU A 113 -6.03 21.40 8.00
CA LEU A 113 -5.93 20.93 6.62
C LEU A 113 -6.65 19.60 6.45
N HIS A 114 -7.51 19.52 5.44
CA HIS A 114 -8.29 18.33 5.15
C HIS A 114 -7.37 17.12 4.86
N GLU A 115 -6.35 17.33 4.04
CA GLU A 115 -5.38 16.33 3.62
C GLU A 115 -4.63 15.75 4.81
N PHE A 116 -4.17 16.62 5.72
CA PHE A 116 -3.48 16.18 6.93
C PHE A 116 -4.40 15.34 7.83
N ARG A 117 -5.66 15.76 8.01
CA ARG A 117 -6.65 15.02 8.80
C ARG A 117 -6.95 13.65 8.18
N VAL A 118 -7.16 13.58 6.87
CA VAL A 118 -7.42 12.33 6.16
C VAL A 118 -6.22 11.38 6.27
N VAL A 119 -5.00 11.88 6.04
CA VAL A 119 -3.78 11.07 6.14
C VAL A 119 -3.57 10.54 7.56
N THR A 120 -3.71 11.39 8.58
CA THR A 120 -3.49 10.98 9.98
C THR A 120 -4.59 10.06 10.50
N THR A 121 -5.83 10.19 10.00
CA THR A 121 -6.96 9.34 10.41
C THR A 121 -6.92 7.97 9.72
N HIS A 122 -6.62 7.94 8.42
CA HIS A 122 -6.80 6.73 7.61
C HIS A 122 -5.50 6.03 7.21
N ALA A 123 -4.35 6.71 7.26
CA ALA A 123 -3.07 6.19 6.79
C ALA A 123 -1.92 6.40 7.79
N ILE A 124 -2.22 6.29 9.09
CA ILE A 124 -1.24 6.46 10.17
C ILE A 124 -0.08 5.46 10.10
N ASN A 125 -0.33 4.25 9.59
CA ASN A 125 0.68 3.21 9.40
C ASN A 125 1.75 3.62 8.38
N PRO A 126 1.40 3.94 7.12
CA PRO A 126 2.37 4.48 6.16
C PRO A 126 3.06 5.76 6.63
N LEU A 127 2.34 6.67 7.32
CA LEU A 127 2.93 7.87 7.89
C LEU A 127 4.03 7.53 8.91
N CYS A 128 3.76 6.61 9.84
CA CYS A 128 4.76 6.14 10.80
C CYS A 128 5.91 5.39 10.11
N ALA A 129 5.62 4.63 9.06
CA ALA A 129 6.64 3.92 8.30
C ALA A 129 7.60 4.90 7.63
N LEU A 130 7.10 5.95 6.97
CA LEU A 130 7.93 7.02 6.39
C LEU A 130 8.86 7.65 7.43
N LEU A 131 8.31 8.03 8.60
CA LEU A 131 9.09 8.69 9.66
C LEU A 131 10.17 7.77 10.24
N ARG A 132 9.80 6.52 10.57
CA ARG A 132 10.71 5.57 11.22
C ARG A 132 11.79 5.03 10.29
N THR A 133 11.55 5.05 8.98
CA THR A 133 12.50 4.59 7.96
C THR A 133 13.34 5.72 7.37
N GLY A 134 13.06 6.98 7.74
CA GLY A 134 13.75 8.16 7.21
C GLY A 134 13.33 8.59 5.81
N ALA A 135 12.26 8.00 5.26
CA ALA A 135 11.75 8.31 3.92
C ALA A 135 10.81 9.53 3.86
N ALA A 136 10.40 10.07 5.02
CA ALA A 136 9.44 11.18 5.11
C ALA A 136 9.86 12.46 4.36
N ARG A 137 11.17 12.66 4.14
CA ARG A 137 11.73 13.83 3.42
C ARG A 137 11.46 13.82 1.91
N ALA A 138 11.08 12.66 1.37
CA ALA A 138 10.86 12.48 -0.07
C ALA A 138 9.39 12.58 -0.48
N VAL A 139 8.48 12.82 0.48
CA VAL A 139 7.04 12.74 0.27
C VAL A 139 6.39 14.01 0.80
N THR A 140 5.70 14.75 -0.06
CA THR A 140 4.88 15.91 0.34
C THR A 140 3.56 15.47 0.95
N LEU A 141 2.91 16.35 1.72
CA LEU A 141 1.55 16.06 2.21
C LEU A 141 0.58 15.85 1.04
N LEU A 142 0.71 16.65 -0.01
CA LEU A 142 -0.13 16.55 -1.20
C LEU A 142 0.07 15.23 -1.95
N ASP A 143 1.30 14.79 -2.15
CA ASP A 143 1.59 13.50 -2.80
C ASP A 143 1.12 12.32 -1.96
N PHE A 144 1.22 12.42 -0.63
CA PHE A 144 0.60 11.44 0.26
C PHE A 144 -0.89 11.37 0.02
N TYR A 145 -1.59 12.51 0.11
CA TYR A 145 -3.04 12.57 -0.02
C TYR A 145 -3.51 12.08 -1.40
N ARG A 146 -2.86 12.50 -2.49
CA ARG A 146 -3.15 12.03 -3.85
C ARG A 146 -2.98 10.52 -3.98
N LEU A 147 -1.91 9.96 -3.43
CA LEU A 147 -1.68 8.52 -3.46
C LEU A 147 -2.76 7.77 -2.66
N LEU A 148 -3.13 8.30 -1.49
CA LEU A 148 -4.22 7.78 -0.66
C LEU A 148 -5.56 7.78 -1.41
N CYS A 149 -5.85 8.79 -2.22
CA CYS A 149 -7.08 8.87 -3.03
C CYS A 149 -7.05 7.98 -4.29
N SER A 150 -5.90 7.44 -4.69
CA SER A 150 -5.80 6.46 -5.77
C SER A 150 -6.11 5.04 -5.29
N GLN A 151 -6.47 4.14 -6.22
CA GLN A 151 -6.78 2.73 -5.89
C GLN A 151 -5.94 1.72 -6.68
N SER A 152 -5.45 2.08 -7.86
CA SER A 152 -4.82 1.14 -8.78
C SER A 152 -3.34 0.92 -8.49
N CYS A 153 -2.86 -0.30 -8.72
CA CYS A 153 -1.43 -0.62 -8.68
C CYS A 153 -0.68 0.11 -9.79
N SER A 154 0.40 0.83 -9.46
CA SER A 154 1.20 1.57 -10.44
C SER A 154 1.97 0.68 -11.41
N LEU A 155 2.21 -0.58 -11.06
CA LEU A 155 2.99 -1.53 -11.86
C LEU A 155 2.12 -2.28 -12.89
N CYS A 156 1.10 -2.99 -12.41
CA CYS A 156 0.26 -3.82 -13.29
C CYS A 156 -1.00 -3.11 -13.77
N LYS A 157 -1.38 -1.96 -13.19
CA LYS A 157 -2.56 -1.13 -13.55
C LYS A 157 -3.94 -1.79 -13.40
N HIS A 158 -4.02 -3.11 -13.32
CA HIS A 158 -5.28 -3.86 -13.33
C HIS A 158 -5.77 -4.29 -11.95
N GLN A 159 -4.88 -4.39 -10.95
CA GLN A 159 -5.25 -4.79 -9.59
C GLN A 159 -5.29 -3.59 -8.66
N TYR A 160 -6.01 -3.75 -7.55
CA TYR A 160 -5.98 -2.81 -6.44
C TYR A 160 -4.58 -2.78 -5.82
N GLY A 161 -4.05 -1.57 -5.62
CA GLY A 161 -2.76 -1.35 -4.97
C GLY A 161 -2.92 -1.28 -3.46
N ASP A 162 -3.00 -2.45 -2.81
CA ASP A 162 -3.15 -2.59 -1.36
C ASP A 162 -1.92 -2.17 -0.55
N LEU A 163 -0.78 -1.97 -1.22
CA LEU A 163 0.48 -1.57 -0.61
C LEU A 163 0.99 -0.26 -1.19
N VAL A 164 1.85 0.42 -0.43
CA VAL A 164 2.70 1.52 -0.90
C VAL A 164 4.17 1.11 -0.82
N HIS A 165 4.90 1.33 -1.90
CA HIS A 165 6.35 1.20 -1.94
C HIS A 165 6.98 2.52 -1.49
N LEU A 166 7.51 2.54 -0.27
CA LEU A 166 7.95 3.76 0.42
C LEU A 166 9.07 4.52 -0.33
N PRO A 167 10.12 3.87 -0.90
CA PRO A 167 11.19 4.60 -1.57
C PRO A 167 10.78 5.38 -2.83
N LEU A 168 9.76 4.89 -3.56
CA LEU A 168 9.27 5.54 -4.79
C LEU A 168 7.94 6.26 -4.59
N TRP A 169 7.33 6.10 -3.42
CA TRP A 169 6.00 6.60 -3.09
C TRP A 169 4.92 6.26 -4.15
N ILE A 170 4.87 4.98 -4.55
CA ILE A 170 3.87 4.46 -5.50
C ILE A 170 3.04 3.35 -4.89
N ARG A 171 1.79 3.20 -5.36
CA ARG A 171 0.97 2.04 -5.04
C ARG A 171 1.47 0.80 -5.77
N CYS A 172 1.49 -0.33 -5.08
CA CYS A 172 1.70 -1.63 -5.68
C CYS A 172 0.74 -2.64 -5.07
N CYS A 173 0.42 -3.71 -5.81
CA CYS A 173 -0.39 -4.78 -5.27
C CYS A 173 0.49 -5.88 -4.66
N SER A 174 -0.04 -6.60 -3.68
CA SER A 174 0.62 -7.76 -3.06
C SER A 174 1.01 -8.84 -4.06
N SER A 175 0.31 -8.97 -5.19
CA SER A 175 0.72 -9.88 -6.27
C SER A 175 2.00 -9.42 -6.97
N CYS A 176 2.18 -8.11 -7.21
CA CYS A 176 3.40 -7.59 -7.82
C CYS A 176 4.59 -7.72 -6.88
N LEU A 177 4.38 -7.48 -5.58
CA LEU A 177 5.40 -7.65 -4.55
C LEU A 177 5.87 -9.10 -4.45
N ARG A 178 4.94 -10.06 -4.33
CA ARG A 178 5.30 -11.50 -4.24
C ARG A 178 5.97 -12.05 -5.49
N ARG A 179 5.68 -11.50 -6.67
CA ARG A 179 6.34 -11.87 -7.93
C ARG A 179 7.67 -11.15 -8.16
N ASP A 180 8.14 -10.39 -7.17
CA ASP A 180 9.39 -9.63 -7.25
C ASP A 180 9.46 -8.76 -8.52
N SER A 181 8.42 -7.96 -8.75
CA SER A 181 8.30 -7.12 -9.95
C SER A 181 9.41 -6.06 -9.99
N ILE A 182 10.06 -5.89 -11.15
CA ILE A 182 11.26 -5.06 -11.34
C ILE A 182 11.10 -3.64 -10.77
N GLY A 183 9.93 -3.01 -10.96
CA GLY A 183 9.69 -1.62 -10.56
C GLY A 183 9.66 -1.34 -9.05
N ILE A 184 9.62 -2.36 -8.19
CA ILE A 184 9.60 -2.22 -6.72
C ILE A 184 10.73 -3.00 -6.05
N ARG A 185 11.70 -3.47 -6.82
CA ARG A 185 12.89 -4.10 -6.26
C ARG A 185 13.73 -3.06 -5.54
N VAL A 186 14.35 -3.50 -4.46
CA VAL A 186 15.28 -2.68 -3.68
C VAL A 186 16.57 -3.46 -3.48
N ALA A 187 17.67 -2.74 -3.37
CA ALA A 187 18.97 -3.29 -3.06
C ALA A 187 19.60 -2.50 -1.91
N THR A 188 20.48 -3.16 -1.15
CA THR A 188 21.24 -2.47 -0.10
C THR A 188 22.16 -1.43 -0.73
N LEU A 189 22.33 -0.29 -0.05
CA LEU A 189 23.22 0.78 -0.52
C LEU A 189 24.65 0.26 -0.74
N THR A 190 25.12 -0.66 0.11
CA THR A 190 26.40 -1.35 -0.03
C THR A 190 26.49 -2.16 -1.32
N THR A 191 25.44 -2.90 -1.66
CA THR A 191 25.36 -3.68 -2.90
C THR A 191 25.34 -2.77 -4.12
N VAL A 192 24.56 -1.69 -4.09
CA VAL A 192 24.51 -0.68 -5.16
C VAL A 192 25.88 -0.06 -5.38
N LYS A 193 26.53 0.43 -4.31
CA LYS A 193 27.88 1.01 -4.39
C LYS A 193 28.89 0.03 -4.99
N ARG A 194 28.88 -1.22 -4.55
CA ARG A 194 29.83 -2.25 -5.01
C ARG A 194 29.62 -2.65 -6.47
N ILE A 195 28.36 -2.79 -6.89
CA ILE A 195 28.02 -3.33 -8.22
C ILE A 195 27.99 -2.23 -9.28
N LEU A 196 27.31 -1.12 -9.00
CA LEU A 196 27.15 -0.02 -9.97
C LEU A 196 28.31 0.96 -9.95
N ARG A 197 29.18 0.90 -8.94
CA ARG A 197 30.36 1.78 -8.77
C ARG A 197 30.02 3.27 -8.86
N LEU A 198 28.82 3.65 -8.43
CA LEU A 198 28.34 5.03 -8.43
C LEU A 198 29.24 5.94 -7.60
N SER A 199 29.38 7.19 -8.05
CA SER A 199 30.08 8.22 -7.28
C SER A 199 29.37 8.53 -5.95
N ARG A 200 30.12 9.09 -4.99
CA ARG A 200 29.56 9.53 -3.71
C ARG A 200 28.42 10.55 -3.90
N LYS A 201 28.58 11.48 -4.84
CA LYS A 201 27.59 12.52 -5.14
C LYS A 201 26.26 11.91 -5.61
N SER A 202 26.30 10.90 -6.48
CA SER A 202 25.08 10.24 -6.95
C SER A 202 24.44 9.39 -5.87
N LEU A 203 25.24 8.66 -5.08
CA LEU A 203 24.75 7.91 -3.92
C LEU A 203 24.10 8.80 -2.85
N GLU A 204 24.55 10.05 -2.71
CA GLU A 204 23.97 11.02 -1.77
C GLU A 204 22.57 11.48 -2.20
N LYS A 205 22.33 11.63 -3.50
CA LYS A 205 21.05 12.04 -4.08
C LYS A 205 19.96 10.95 -4.07
N LEU A 206 20.36 9.68 -3.98
CA LEU A 206 19.39 8.58 -4.02
C LEU A 206 18.43 8.64 -2.81
N PRO A 207 17.12 8.47 -3.02
CA PRO A 207 16.16 8.28 -1.94
C PRO A 207 16.52 7.02 -1.15
N LYS A 208 16.86 7.21 0.13
CA LYS A 208 17.28 6.14 1.03
C LYS A 208 16.14 5.77 1.97
N LEU A 209 16.05 4.48 2.24
CA LEU A 209 15.15 3.93 3.24
C LEU A 209 15.95 3.04 4.18
N THR A 210 15.87 3.27 5.49
CA THR A 210 16.42 2.35 6.49
C THR A 210 15.34 1.37 6.92
N THR A 211 15.60 0.06 6.72
CA THR A 211 14.65 -0.98 7.07
C THR A 211 14.39 -1.02 8.58
N LEU A 212 13.21 -1.53 8.96
CA LEU A 212 12.84 -1.74 10.35
C LEU A 212 13.01 -3.22 10.72
N PRO A 213 13.39 -3.54 11.97
CA PRO A 213 13.23 -4.89 12.49
C PRO A 213 11.75 -5.28 12.52
N GLY A 214 11.45 -6.56 12.30
CA GLY A 214 10.09 -7.06 12.28
C GLY A 214 9.99 -8.43 11.61
N THR A 215 8.78 -8.97 11.57
CA THR A 215 8.47 -10.21 10.83
C THR A 215 7.91 -9.84 9.48
N TYR A 216 8.56 -10.32 8.42
CA TYR A 216 8.23 -9.96 7.04
C TYR A 216 7.93 -11.21 6.22
N THR A 217 7.56 -10.97 4.96
CA THR A 217 7.33 -11.98 3.93
C THR A 217 6.19 -12.93 4.26
N MET A 218 5.79 -13.74 3.27
CA MET A 218 4.66 -14.67 3.45
C MET A 218 5.01 -15.91 4.30
N ASP A 219 6.29 -16.10 4.64
CA ASP A 219 6.83 -17.20 5.42
C ASP A 219 7.11 -16.83 6.89
N GLU A 220 6.62 -15.67 7.34
CA GLU A 220 6.69 -15.17 8.72
C GLU A 220 8.10 -15.19 9.33
N ARG A 221 9.13 -14.87 8.53
CA ARG A 221 10.51 -14.85 9.02
C ARG A 221 10.85 -13.55 9.75
N PRO A 222 11.38 -13.62 10.99
CA PRO A 222 11.86 -12.44 11.70
C PRO A 222 13.13 -11.90 11.04
N ARG A 223 13.23 -10.57 10.97
CA ARG A 223 14.40 -9.81 10.50
C ARG A 223 14.76 -8.80 11.56
N SER A 224 15.97 -8.93 12.12
CA SER A 224 16.46 -8.04 13.18
C SER A 224 17.37 -6.92 12.66
N SER A 225 17.96 -7.10 11.48
CA SER A 225 18.94 -6.15 10.93
C SER A 225 18.28 -4.91 10.35
N ARG A 226 18.90 -3.76 10.63
CA ARG A 226 18.60 -2.48 9.98
C ARG A 226 19.62 -2.26 8.87
N VAL A 227 19.15 -2.15 7.64
CA VAL A 227 19.98 -1.90 6.47
C VAL A 227 19.41 -0.75 5.67
N THR A 228 20.28 0.09 5.11
CA THR A 228 19.85 1.14 4.19
C THR A 228 19.70 0.56 2.80
N VAL A 229 18.51 0.69 2.24
CA VAL A 229 18.14 0.25 0.91
C VAL A 229 17.77 1.44 0.03
N VAL A 230 17.88 1.23 -1.28
CA VAL A 230 17.43 2.15 -2.32
C VAL A 230 16.65 1.37 -3.37
N SER A 231 15.74 2.03 -4.08
CA SER A 231 15.09 1.43 -5.24
C SER A 231 16.14 1.09 -6.31
N THR A 232 16.04 -0.09 -6.89
CA THR A 232 16.91 -0.48 -8.01
C THR A 232 16.64 0.39 -9.23
N VAL A 233 15.41 0.86 -9.45
CA VAL A 233 15.06 1.80 -10.52
C VAL A 233 15.80 3.12 -10.33
N SER A 234 15.77 3.70 -9.13
CA SER A 234 16.51 4.95 -8.85
C SER A 234 18.02 4.75 -8.98
N ALA A 235 18.55 3.61 -8.52
CA ALA A 235 19.97 3.30 -8.64
C ALA A 235 20.41 3.12 -10.10
N LEU A 236 19.59 2.50 -10.94
CA LEU A 236 19.85 2.32 -12.38
C LEU A 236 19.72 3.65 -13.13
N SER A 237 18.77 4.51 -12.76
CA SER A 237 18.68 5.88 -13.30
C SER A 237 19.96 6.68 -13.00
N ALA A 238 20.45 6.63 -11.75
CA ALA A 238 21.69 7.29 -11.37
C ALA A 238 22.92 6.72 -12.11
N TYR A 239 22.96 5.40 -12.34
CA TYR A 239 24.00 4.79 -13.16
C TYR A 239 23.98 5.32 -14.59
N ARG A 240 22.80 5.35 -15.18
CA ARG A 240 22.60 5.84 -16.55
C ARG A 240 23.03 7.31 -16.69
N GLU A 241 22.72 8.15 -15.70
CA GLU A 241 23.14 9.55 -15.66
C GLU A 241 24.68 9.69 -15.62
N GLU A 242 25.38 8.88 -14.82
CA GLU A 242 26.85 8.93 -14.74
C GLU A 242 27.55 8.39 -15.99
N HIS A 243 26.91 7.47 -16.72
CA HIS A 243 27.48 6.80 -17.89
C HIS A 243 26.90 7.35 -19.20
N ALA A 244 26.57 8.64 -19.24
CA ALA A 244 26.12 9.35 -20.45
C ALA A 244 24.96 8.65 -21.20
N GLY A 245 24.01 8.07 -20.45
CA GLY A 245 22.83 7.43 -21.01
C GLY A 245 22.95 5.92 -21.24
N VAL A 246 24.10 5.31 -20.97
CA VAL A 246 24.31 3.87 -21.15
C VAL A 246 23.57 3.07 -20.07
N GLU A 247 22.77 2.09 -20.50
CA GLU A 247 22.05 1.18 -19.61
C GLU A 247 22.99 0.18 -18.94
N ALA A 248 22.68 -0.20 -17.70
CA ALA A 248 23.46 -1.21 -17.00
C ALA A 248 23.25 -2.60 -17.64
N PRO A 249 24.32 -3.39 -17.88
CA PRO A 249 24.20 -4.75 -18.39
C PRO A 249 23.27 -5.64 -17.55
N GLU A 250 22.55 -6.57 -18.19
CA GLU A 250 21.60 -7.46 -17.49
C GLU A 250 22.22 -8.26 -16.35
N ILE A 251 23.49 -8.66 -16.50
CA ILE A 251 24.24 -9.38 -15.47
C ILE A 251 24.36 -8.53 -14.19
N ILE A 252 24.56 -7.22 -14.35
CA ILE A 252 24.61 -6.26 -13.24
C ILE A 252 23.23 -6.13 -12.59
N ILE A 253 22.17 -6.02 -13.39
CA ILE A 253 20.79 -5.93 -12.90
C ILE A 253 20.41 -7.18 -12.08
N LYS A 254 20.78 -8.38 -12.55
CA LYS A 254 20.56 -9.63 -11.81
C LYS A 254 21.28 -9.64 -10.47
N ARG A 255 22.53 -9.17 -10.41
CA ARG A 255 23.33 -9.12 -9.17
C ARG A 255 22.81 -8.11 -8.14
N LEU A 256 22.06 -7.09 -8.54
CA LEU A 256 21.39 -6.17 -7.60
C LEU A 256 20.23 -6.84 -6.86
N ASN A 257 19.57 -7.82 -7.48
CA ASN A 257 18.31 -8.38 -7.04
C ASN A 257 18.47 -9.71 -6.28
N THR A 258 19.46 -9.81 -5.39
CA THR A 258 19.78 -11.06 -4.68
C THR A 258 18.94 -11.31 -3.43
N GLN A 259 18.16 -10.31 -2.96
CA GLN A 259 17.39 -10.40 -1.72
C GLN A 259 15.95 -9.87 -1.90
N PRO A 260 15.03 -10.66 -2.50
CA PRO A 260 13.65 -10.25 -2.75
C PRO A 260 12.87 -9.84 -1.49
N SER A 261 13.23 -10.40 -0.33
CA SER A 261 12.57 -10.05 0.95
C SER A 261 12.72 -8.58 1.34
N LEU A 262 13.76 -7.88 0.85
CA LEU A 262 13.94 -6.47 1.15
C LEU A 262 12.81 -5.60 0.57
N ALA A 263 12.17 -6.02 -0.53
CA ALA A 263 11.04 -5.30 -1.09
C ALA A 263 9.84 -5.28 -0.13
N PHE A 264 9.62 -6.35 0.63
CA PHE A 264 8.59 -6.40 1.68
C PHE A 264 8.91 -5.44 2.82
N MET A 265 10.20 -5.30 3.18
CA MET A 265 10.68 -4.35 4.18
C MET A 265 10.68 -2.89 3.69
N ALA A 266 10.37 -2.65 2.41
CA ALA A 266 10.24 -1.33 1.80
C ALA A 266 8.78 -0.96 1.48
N CYS A 267 7.83 -1.83 1.84
CA CYS A 267 6.40 -1.61 1.61
C CYS A 267 5.63 -1.47 2.93
N CYS A 268 4.46 -0.86 2.86
CA CYS A 268 3.48 -0.77 3.94
C CYS A 268 2.07 -0.89 3.36
N ALA A 269 1.11 -1.38 4.15
CA ALA A 269 -0.29 -1.43 3.72
C ALA A 269 -0.88 -0.03 3.58
N LEU A 270 -1.57 0.25 2.48
CA LEU A 270 -2.19 1.55 2.20
C LEU A 270 -3.66 1.37 1.79
N PRO A 271 -4.63 1.76 2.63
CA PRO A 271 -6.04 1.83 2.20
C PRO A 271 -6.21 2.89 1.12
N SER A 272 -7.35 2.92 0.44
CA SER A 272 -7.73 4.02 -0.45
C SER A 272 -8.78 4.90 0.21
N PHE A 273 -8.73 6.19 -0.04
CA PHE A 273 -9.72 7.14 0.44
C PHE A 273 -10.62 7.55 -0.72
N ASP A 274 -11.92 7.33 -0.56
CA ASP A 274 -12.91 7.71 -1.56
C ASP A 274 -13.41 9.13 -1.27
N LEU A 275 -13.20 10.01 -2.24
CA LEU A 275 -13.58 11.42 -2.18
C LEU A 275 -15.09 11.64 -2.17
N GLN A 276 -15.87 10.74 -2.80
CA GLN A 276 -17.32 10.86 -2.88
C GLN A 276 -17.98 10.44 -1.56
N THR A 277 -17.52 9.33 -0.98
CA THR A 277 -18.11 8.79 0.25
C THR A 277 -17.44 9.32 1.52
N GLY A 278 -16.26 9.93 1.41
CA GLY A 278 -15.46 10.38 2.55
C GLY A 278 -14.95 9.23 3.42
N LYS A 279 -14.89 8.01 2.87
CA LYS A 279 -14.53 6.80 3.61
C LYS A 279 -13.24 6.20 3.09
N ALA A 280 -12.43 5.68 4.01
CA ALA A 280 -11.30 4.84 3.67
C ALA A 280 -11.74 3.38 3.49
N GLN A 281 -11.28 2.76 2.41
CA GLN A 281 -11.57 1.38 2.05
C GLN A 281 -10.27 0.59 1.98
N LYS A 282 -10.30 -0.62 2.53
CA LYS A 282 -9.22 -1.59 2.36
C LYS A 282 -9.52 -2.48 1.16
N GLY A 283 -8.47 -3.00 0.54
CA GLY A 283 -8.63 -4.01 -0.50
C GLY A 283 -9.21 -5.31 0.08
N VAL A 284 -10.06 -5.98 -0.70
CA VAL A 284 -10.72 -7.23 -0.33
C VAL A 284 -10.34 -8.37 -1.27
N SER A 285 -10.36 -9.59 -0.74
CA SER A 285 -10.19 -10.84 -1.48
C SER A 285 -11.49 -11.62 -1.49
N CYS A 286 -11.65 -12.49 -2.49
CA CYS A 286 -12.85 -13.30 -2.66
C CYS A 286 -12.82 -14.53 -1.76
N ALA A 287 -13.81 -14.68 -0.88
CA ALA A 287 -13.97 -15.85 -0.04
C ALA A 287 -14.35 -17.09 -0.87
N GLY A 288 -15.13 -16.92 -1.93
CA GLY A 288 -15.44 -18.01 -2.86
C GLY A 288 -14.21 -18.55 -3.58
N CYS A 289 -13.28 -17.66 -4.00
CA CYS A 289 -12.00 -18.09 -4.53
C CYS A 289 -11.18 -18.88 -3.49
N GLN A 290 -11.29 -18.55 -2.21
CA GLN A 290 -10.62 -19.29 -1.15
C GLN A 290 -11.23 -20.68 -0.96
N VAL A 291 -12.57 -20.80 -0.97
CA VAL A 291 -13.26 -22.11 -0.99
C VAL A 291 -12.76 -22.96 -2.15
N ALA A 292 -12.69 -22.39 -3.35
CA ALA A 292 -12.25 -23.12 -4.54
C ALA A 292 -10.82 -23.68 -4.44
N VAL A 293 -9.93 -22.97 -3.73
CA VAL A 293 -8.57 -23.44 -3.49
C VAL A 293 -8.54 -24.55 -2.43
N GLU A 294 -9.28 -24.39 -1.33
CA GLU A 294 -9.33 -25.39 -0.24
C GLU A 294 -9.99 -26.70 -0.70
N GLU A 295 -11.01 -26.62 -1.55
CA GLU A 295 -11.71 -27.76 -2.15
C GLU A 295 -11.02 -28.32 -3.41
N SER A 296 -9.82 -27.81 -3.75
CA SER A 296 -9.06 -28.22 -4.95
C SER A 296 -9.81 -28.10 -6.29
N ILE A 297 -10.86 -27.26 -6.34
CA ILE A 297 -11.61 -26.93 -7.57
C ILE A 297 -10.70 -26.18 -8.54
N THR A 298 -9.80 -25.34 -8.00
CA THR A 298 -8.80 -24.65 -8.82
C THR A 298 -7.46 -24.55 -8.12
N THR A 299 -6.39 -24.67 -8.91
CA THR A 299 -5.04 -24.25 -8.51
C THR A 299 -4.79 -22.77 -8.83
N PHE A 300 -5.76 -22.10 -9.47
CA PHE A 300 -5.64 -20.71 -9.85
C PHE A 300 -5.58 -19.82 -8.61
N THR A 301 -4.59 -18.93 -8.60
CA THR A 301 -4.31 -18.05 -7.46
C THR A 301 -5.28 -16.85 -7.36
N GLY A 302 -6.50 -16.96 -7.86
CA GLY A 302 -7.55 -15.94 -7.71
C GLY A 302 -7.82 -15.60 -6.24
N ALA A 303 -7.64 -16.56 -5.33
CA ALA A 303 -7.71 -16.36 -3.88
C ALA A 303 -6.67 -15.34 -3.34
N TRP A 304 -5.66 -15.03 -4.12
CA TRP A 304 -4.57 -14.11 -3.76
C TRP A 304 -4.70 -12.74 -4.43
N ALA A 305 -5.75 -12.53 -5.22
CA ALA A 305 -6.07 -11.24 -5.77
C ALA A 305 -6.70 -10.35 -4.69
N VAL A 306 -6.38 -9.06 -4.77
CA VAL A 306 -6.98 -8.02 -3.95
C VAL A 306 -7.67 -7.04 -4.88
N TYR A 307 -8.91 -6.72 -4.55
CA TYR A 307 -9.82 -5.91 -5.34
C TYR A 307 -10.22 -4.65 -4.56
N SER A 308 -10.57 -3.58 -5.29
CA SER A 308 -11.49 -2.57 -4.74
C SER A 308 -12.87 -3.19 -4.56
N HIS A 309 -13.77 -2.52 -3.85
CA HIS A 309 -15.15 -3.01 -3.69
C HIS A 309 -15.84 -3.20 -5.06
N ASP A 310 -15.75 -2.21 -5.95
CA ASP A 310 -16.30 -2.32 -7.32
C ASP A 310 -15.62 -3.42 -8.15
N GLY A 311 -14.30 -3.54 -8.01
CA GLY A 311 -13.54 -4.60 -8.67
C GLY A 311 -13.96 -5.98 -8.19
N PHE A 312 -14.29 -6.11 -6.90
CA PHE A 312 -14.80 -7.34 -6.33
C PHE A 312 -16.20 -7.67 -6.86
N LEU A 313 -17.12 -6.71 -6.96
CA LEU A 313 -18.47 -6.96 -7.48
C LEU A 313 -18.45 -7.42 -8.94
N LYS A 314 -17.56 -6.86 -9.77
CA LYS A 314 -17.31 -7.33 -11.15
C LYS A 314 -16.75 -8.75 -11.20
N HIS A 315 -15.94 -9.12 -10.22
CA HIS A 315 -15.45 -10.50 -10.08
C HIS A 315 -16.56 -11.44 -9.58
N PHE A 316 -17.34 -11.01 -8.58
CA PHE A 316 -18.44 -11.75 -7.98
C PHE A 316 -19.48 -12.19 -9.01
N SER A 317 -19.80 -11.33 -9.98
CA SER A 317 -20.75 -11.68 -11.04
C SER A 317 -20.35 -12.92 -11.85
N HIS A 318 -19.07 -13.30 -11.84
CA HIS A 318 -18.55 -14.46 -12.55
C HIS A 318 -18.00 -15.57 -11.63
N CYS A 319 -18.01 -15.38 -10.31
CA CYS A 319 -17.43 -16.35 -9.36
C CYS A 319 -18.53 -17.22 -8.75
N GLU A 320 -18.64 -18.46 -9.23
CA GLU A 320 -19.67 -19.42 -8.82
C GLU A 320 -19.59 -19.70 -7.31
N GLN A 321 -18.38 -19.92 -6.78
CA GLN A 321 -18.19 -20.18 -5.35
C GLN A 321 -18.57 -18.99 -4.47
N ALA A 322 -18.35 -17.76 -4.92
CA ALA A 322 -18.78 -16.58 -4.16
C ALA A 322 -20.31 -16.44 -4.16
N GLN A 323 -20.95 -16.74 -5.29
CA GLN A 323 -22.40 -16.76 -5.43
C GLN A 323 -23.03 -17.86 -4.57
N LEU A 324 -22.41 -19.04 -4.46
CA LEU A 324 -22.87 -20.10 -3.55
C LEU A 324 -22.78 -19.67 -2.07
N LEU A 325 -21.73 -18.96 -1.67
CA LEU A 325 -21.65 -18.36 -0.34
C LEU A 325 -22.77 -17.32 -0.12
N TRP A 326 -23.02 -16.46 -1.10
CA TRP A 326 -24.12 -15.50 -1.06
C TRP A 326 -25.49 -16.18 -0.92
N THR A 327 -25.84 -17.13 -1.79
CA THR A 327 -27.14 -17.84 -1.73
C THR A 327 -27.31 -18.61 -0.42
N SER A 328 -26.26 -19.29 0.06
CA SER A 328 -26.31 -20.02 1.33
C SER A 328 -26.44 -19.11 2.56
N SER A 329 -26.06 -17.83 2.44
CA SER A 329 -26.25 -16.80 3.46
C SER A 329 -27.70 -16.28 3.58
N ASN A 330 -28.61 -16.75 2.72
CA ASN A 330 -30.01 -16.29 2.66
C ASN A 330 -30.13 -14.76 2.51
N GLY A 331 -29.48 -14.21 1.48
CA GLY A 331 -29.47 -12.76 1.25
C GLY A 331 -28.66 -11.98 2.30
N GLY A 332 -27.67 -12.61 2.92
CA GLY A 332 -26.79 -11.99 3.90
C GLY A 332 -27.33 -11.93 5.33
N THR A 333 -28.44 -12.62 5.63
CA THR A 333 -29.05 -12.67 6.97
C THR A 333 -28.33 -13.62 7.93
N ARG A 334 -27.55 -14.57 7.42
CA ARG A 334 -26.75 -15.50 8.22
C ARG A 334 -25.34 -15.70 7.64
N GLN A 335 -24.41 -16.17 8.46
CA GLN A 335 -23.08 -16.53 7.99
C GLN A 335 -23.16 -17.75 7.05
N PRO A 336 -22.46 -17.74 5.89
CA PRO A 336 -22.42 -18.89 5.01
C PRO A 336 -21.80 -20.11 5.71
N PRO A 337 -22.41 -21.31 5.67
CA PRO A 337 -21.91 -22.49 6.36
C PRO A 337 -20.57 -22.98 5.83
N LYS A 338 -20.29 -22.75 4.53
CA LYS A 338 -19.02 -23.10 3.87
C LYS A 338 -17.99 -21.97 3.89
N LEU A 339 -18.15 -20.94 4.70
CA LEU A 339 -17.18 -19.84 4.77
C LEU A 339 -15.87 -20.34 5.39
N PRO A 340 -14.72 -20.29 4.68
CA PRO A 340 -13.45 -20.80 5.19
C PRO A 340 -13.03 -20.12 6.49
N TYR A 341 -12.42 -20.90 7.41
CA TYR A 341 -11.90 -20.37 8.67
C TYR A 341 -10.90 -19.21 8.45
N SER A 342 -10.05 -19.34 7.44
CA SER A 342 -9.10 -18.31 7.03
C SER A 342 -9.80 -16.99 6.66
N CYS A 343 -10.93 -17.06 5.94
CA CYS A 343 -11.72 -15.88 5.59
C CYS A 343 -12.34 -15.21 6.82
N GLN A 344 -12.80 -16.01 7.80
CA GLN A 344 -13.38 -15.52 9.05
C GLN A 344 -12.34 -14.79 9.92
N LYS A 345 -11.10 -15.28 9.97
CA LYS A 345 -10.01 -14.64 10.74
C LYS A 345 -9.32 -13.50 9.99
N GLY A 346 -9.49 -13.46 8.66
CA GLY A 346 -8.85 -12.48 7.80
C GLY A 346 -7.45 -12.91 7.34
N GLY A 347 -7.18 -14.22 7.27
CA GLY A 347 -5.88 -14.78 6.90
C GLY A 347 -5.47 -15.98 7.76
N TYR A 348 -4.25 -16.46 7.53
CA TYR A 348 -3.64 -17.57 8.26
C TYR A 348 -2.66 -17.12 9.34
N PHE A 349 -2.15 -15.89 9.24
CA PHE A 349 -1.14 -15.40 10.17
C PHE A 349 -1.73 -15.25 11.57
N LYS A 350 -0.92 -15.62 12.56
CA LYS A 350 -1.28 -15.41 13.96
C LYS A 350 -1.38 -13.92 14.25
N HIS A 351 -2.29 -13.55 15.15
CA HIS A 351 -2.33 -12.20 15.69
C HIS A 351 -1.00 -11.87 16.36
N ARG A 352 -0.40 -10.72 16.00
CA ARG A 352 0.90 -10.24 16.51
C ARG A 352 0.75 -9.11 17.53
N GLU A 353 -0.35 -9.12 18.29
CA GLU A 353 -0.77 -8.04 19.21
C GLU A 353 -0.33 -8.20 20.66
#